data_AF-A0A821DPS6-F1
#
_entry.id   AF-A0A821DPS6-F1
#
_cell.length_a   1.000
_cell.length_b   1.000
_cell.length_c   1.000
_cell.angle_alpha   90.00
_cell.angle_beta   90.00
_cell.angle_gamma   90.00
#
_symmetry.space_group_name_H-M   'P 1'
#
loop_
_entity.id
_entity.type
_entity.pdbx_description
1 polymer ?
#
loop_
_entity_poly.entity_id
_entity_poly.type
_entity_poly.pdbx_seq_one_letter_code
_entity_poly.pdbx_strand_id
1 'polypeptide(L)' 'ITSNVINNYWIRYESYHRQLHTFIQLKVLFSGLIEMMILLDRLVFLQESVPTASSYLVALFDPIKSPRRWCLISLK' A
#
# COMPACT_ATOMS: atom_id res chain seq x y z
N ILE A 1 23.80 -0.63 17.36
CA ILE A 1 22.84 -0.16 18.39
C ILE A 1 22.98 -1.09 19.58
N THR A 2 23.30 -0.57 20.77
CA THR A 2 23.51 -1.39 21.98
C THR A 2 22.16 -1.76 22.59
N SER A 3 22.04 -2.95 23.21
CA SER A 3 20.79 -3.43 23.85
C SER A 3 20.21 -2.43 24.85
N ASN A 4 21.06 -1.69 25.55
CA ASN A 4 20.65 -0.66 26.50
C ASN A 4 19.91 0.51 25.84
N VAL A 5 20.31 0.88 24.61
CA VAL A 5 19.65 1.93 23.82
C VAL A 5 18.27 1.46 23.38
N ILE A 6 18.15 0.23 22.89
CA ILE A 6 16.86 -0.36 22.48
C ILE A 6 15.88 -0.38 23.66
N ASN A 7 16.34 -0.82 24.83
CA ASN A 7 15.51 -0.90 26.03
C ASN A 7 15.05 0.49 26.50
N ASN A 8 15.94 1.49 26.50
CA ASN A 8 15.56 2.87 26.82
C ASN A 8 14.52 3.44 25.86
N TYR A 9 14.61 3.11 24.56
CA TYR A 9 13.58 3.50 23.59
C TYR A 9 12.25 2.78 23.85
N TRP A 10 12.27 1.48 24.14
CA TRP A 10 11.06 0.72 24.46
C TRP A 10 10.32 1.34 25.65
N ILE A 11 11.02 1.51 26.78
CA ILE A 11 10.45 2.08 28.01
C ILE A 11 9.88 3.48 27.75
N ARG A 12 10.61 4.32 26.99
CA ARG A 12 10.18 5.69 26.69
C ARG A 12 8.85 5.75 25.93
N TYR A 13 8.54 4.76 25.08
CA TYR A 13 7.40 4.79 24.18
C TYR A 13 6.36 3.68 24.45
N GLU A 14 6.50 2.92 25.52
CA GLU A 14 5.62 1.80 25.88
C GLU A 14 4.14 2.22 25.95
N SER A 15 3.86 3.41 26.47
CA SER A 15 2.49 3.95 26.58
C SER A 15 1.78 4.12 25.22
N TYR A 16 2.54 4.31 24.14
CA TYR A 16 2.02 4.46 22.78
C TYR A 16 1.81 3.12 22.07
N HIS A 17 2.20 1.99 22.67
CA HIS A 17 2.17 0.69 22.02
C HIS A 17 0.78 0.32 21.48
N ARG A 18 -0.28 0.60 22.25
CA ARG A 18 -1.67 0.37 21.82
C ARG A 18 -2.03 1.23 20.61
N GLN A 19 -1.69 2.50 20.64
CA GLN A 19 -1.99 3.45 19.56
C GLN A 19 -1.24 3.08 18.28
N LEU A 20 0.02 2.66 18.40
CA LEU A 20 0.81 2.14 17.29
C LEU A 20 0.17 0.89 16.68
N HIS A 21 -0.26 -0.06 17.51
CA HIS A 21 -0.97 -1.25 17.04
C HIS A 21 -2.24 -0.91 16.27
N THR A 22 -3.09 -0.04 16.83
CA THR A 22 -4.31 0.42 16.15
C THR A 22 -3.99 1.13 14.84
N PHE A 23 -2.97 1.99 14.82
CA PHE A 23 -2.54 2.67 13.61
C PHE A 23 -2.06 1.68 12.53
N ILE A 24 -1.27 0.67 12.89
CA ILE A 24 -0.83 -0.36 11.95
C ILE A 24 -2.01 -1.19 11.43
N GLN A 25 -2.97 -1.54 12.28
CA GLN A 25 -4.19 -2.23 11.85
C GLN A 25 -5.00 -1.40 10.86
N LEU A 26 -5.21 -0.11 11.13
CA LEU A 26 -5.85 0.82 10.20
C LEU A 26 -5.06 0.93 8.90
N LYS A 27 -3.73 1.04 8.97
CA LYS A 27 -2.86 1.12 7.79
C LYS A 27 -3.01 -0.12 6.91
N VAL A 28 -3.03 -1.32 7.50
CA VAL A 28 -3.21 -2.59 6.77
C VAL A 28 -4.61 -2.66 6.16
N LEU A 29 -5.65 -2.28 6.93
CA LEU A 29 -7.04 -2.26 6.47
C LEU A 29 -7.22 -1.37 5.23
N PHE A 30 -6.66 -0.16 5.25
CA PHE A 30 -6.81 0.80 4.16
C PHE A 30 -5.80 0.64 3.02
N SER A 31 -4.71 -0.12 3.22
CA SER A 31 -3.64 -0.26 2.23
C SER A 31 -4.17 -0.66 0.85
N GLY A 32 -5.05 -1.67 0.79
CA GLY A 32 -5.61 -2.16 -0.49
C GLY A 32 -6.54 -1.15 -1.16
N LEU A 33 -7.31 -0.38 -0.37
CA LEU A 33 -8.19 0.66 -0.88
C LEU A 33 -7.39 1.82 -1.47
N ILE A 34 -6.37 2.29 -0.75
CA ILE A 34 -5.49 3.37 -1.22
C ILE A 34 -4.74 2.94 -2.48
N GLU A 35 -4.22 1.71 -2.52
CA GLU A 35 -3.56 1.16 -3.71
C GLU A 35 -4.50 1.16 -4.93
N MET A 36 -5.73 0.67 -4.76
CA MET A 36 -6.71 0.64 -5.84
C MET A 36 -7.09 2.05 -6.31
N MET A 37 -7.29 2.99 -5.38
CA MET A 37 -7.62 4.38 -5.70
C MET A 37 -6.52 5.04 -6.54
N ILE A 38 -5.25 4.83 -6.18
CA ILE A 38 -4.09 5.33 -6.94
C ILE A 38 -4.04 4.69 -8.33
N LEU A 39 -4.27 3.38 -8.44
CA LEU A 39 -4.22 2.71 -9.74
C LEU A 39 -5.35 3.11 -10.67
N LEU A 40 -6.55 3.34 -10.13
CA LEU A 40 -7.69 3.85 -10.89
C LEU A 40 -7.45 5.26 -11.42
N ASP A 41 -6.91 6.15 -10.57
CA ASP A 41 -6.51 7.50 -10.99
C ASP A 41 -5.54 7.45 -12.18
N ARG A 42 -4.51 6.60 -12.10
CA ARG A 42 -3.55 6.41 -13.20
C ARG A 42 -4.16 5.78 -14.45
N LEU A 43 -5.12 4.87 -14.30
CA LEU A 43 -5.81 4.26 -15.43
C LEU A 43 -6.61 5.30 -16.21
N VAL A 44 -7.38 6.14 -15.51
CA VAL A 44 -8.16 7.22 -16.11
C VAL A 44 -7.22 8.20 -16.82
N PHE A 45 -6.14 8.63 -16.16
CA PHE A 45 -5.15 9.53 -16.75
C PHE A 45 -4.58 8.98 -18.07
N LEU A 46 -4.27 7.68 -18.14
CA LEU A 46 -3.72 7.05 -19.36
C LEU A 46 -4.75 6.95 -20.47
N GLN A 47 -6.00 6.63 -20.14
CA GLN A 47 -7.11 6.58 -21.11
C GLN A 47 -7.38 7.95 -21.73
N GLU A 48 -7.27 9.03 -20.94
CA GLU A 48 -7.46 10.39 -21.42
C GLU A 48 -6.24 10.92 -22.21
N SER A 49 -5.03 10.66 -21.71
CA SER A 49 -3.80 11.21 -22.28
C SER A 49 -3.34 10.50 -23.56
N VAL A 50 -3.65 9.21 -23.70
CA VAL A 50 -3.26 8.39 -24.86
C VAL A 50 -4.45 7.54 -25.33
N PRO A 51 -5.41 8.14 -26.05
CA PRO A 51 -6.66 7.46 -26.44
C PRO A 51 -6.45 6.24 -27.34
N THR A 52 -5.31 6.17 -28.04
CA THR A 52 -4.95 5.02 -28.88
C THR A 52 -4.35 3.86 -28.08
N ALA A 53 -3.93 4.09 -26.84
CA ALA A 53 -3.35 3.05 -26.00
C ALA A 53 -4.44 2.28 -25.26
N SER A 54 -4.38 0.96 -25.37
CA SER A 54 -5.23 0.06 -24.62
C SER A 54 -4.66 -0.14 -23.22
N SER A 55 -5.33 0.40 -22.20
CA SER A 55 -4.88 0.39 -20.81
C SER A 55 -5.78 -0.48 -19.94
N TYR A 56 -5.18 -1.35 -19.12
CA TYR A 56 -5.87 -2.37 -18.35
C TYR A 56 -5.32 -2.49 -16.93
N LEU A 57 -6.20 -2.82 -15.99
CA LEU A 57 -5.83 -3.27 -14.65
C LEU A 57 -5.88 -4.79 -14.60
N VAL A 58 -4.77 -5.44 -14.23
CA VAL A 58 -4.63 -6.90 -14.23
C VAL A 58 -4.27 -7.39 -12.83
N ALA A 59 -4.93 -8.46 -12.37
CA ALA A 59 -4.57 -9.13 -11.13
C ALA A 59 -3.30 -9.97 -11.37
N LEU A 60 -2.15 -9.48 -10.91
CA LEU A 60 -0.84 -10.10 -11.13
C LEU A 60 -0.50 -11.14 -10.05
N PHE A 61 -0.98 -10.93 -8.82
CA PHE A 61 -0.70 -11.81 -7.69
C PHE A 61 -1.98 -12.31 -7.02
N ASP A 62 -1.88 -13.50 -6.44
CA ASP A 62 -2.87 -14.02 -5.51
C ASP A 62 -2.91 -13.10 -4.26
N PRO A 63 -4.09 -12.57 -3.87
CA PRO A 63 -4.21 -11.71 -2.69
C PRO A 63 -3.67 -12.35 -1.40
N ILE A 64 -3.64 -13.68 -1.31
CA ILE A 64 -3.10 -14.43 -0.17
C ILE A 64 -1.56 -14.35 -0.16
N LYS A 65 -0.93 -14.37 -1.34
CA LYS A 65 0.54 -14.32 -1.47
C LYS A 65 1.08 -12.89 -1.40
N SER A 66 0.35 -11.93 -1.97
CA SER A 66 0.68 -10.51 -1.92
C SER A 66 -0.60 -9.69 -1.87
N PRO A 67 -0.80 -8.85 -0.83
CA PRO A 67 -1.92 -7.91 -0.81
C PRO A 67 -1.82 -6.87 -1.93
N ARG A 68 -0.60 -6.62 -2.44
CA ARG A 68 -0.36 -5.79 -3.64
C ARG A 68 -0.59 -6.65 -4.88
N ARG A 69 -1.86 -6.77 -5.28
CA ARG A 69 -2.30 -7.74 -6.30
C ARG A 69 -2.51 -7.16 -7.70
N TRP A 70 -2.63 -5.84 -7.82
CA TRP A 70 -3.02 -5.20 -9.07
C TRP A 70 -1.81 -4.60 -9.79
N CYS A 71 -1.81 -4.72 -11.11
CA CYS A 71 -0.83 -4.12 -12.00
C CYS A 71 -1.56 -3.35 -13.08
N LEU A 72 -0.99 -2.20 -13.48
CA LEU A 72 -1.48 -1.41 -14.59
C LEU A 72 -0.60 -1.66 -15.81
N ILE A 73 -1.22 -2.05 -16.92
CA ILE A 73 -0.55 -2.34 -18.19
C ILE A 73 -1.17 -1.44 -19.26
N SER A 74 -0.32 -0.80 -20.08
CA SER A 74 -0.74 0.01 -21.21
C SER A 74 0.02 -0.41 -22.46
N LEU A 75 -0.71 -0.69 -23.53
CA LEU A 75 -0.20 -1.14 -24.82
C LEU A 75 -0.54 -0.10 -25.87
N LYS A 76 0.46 0.33 -26.66
CA LYS A 76 0.32 1.32 -27.72
C LYS A 76 0.26 0.66 -29.10
#